data_AF-A0AAD1YS18-F1
#
_entry.id   AF-A0AAD1YS18-F1
#
_cell.length_a   1.000
_cell.length_b   1.000
_cell.length_c   1.000
_cell.angle_alpha   90.00
_cell.angle_beta   90.00
_cell.angle_gamma   90.00
#
_symmetry.space_group_name_H-M   'P 1'
#
loop_
_entity.id
_entity.type
_entity.pdbx_description
1 polymer ?
#
loop_
_entity_poly.entity_id
_entity_poly.type
_entity_poly.pdbx_seq_one_letter_code
_entity_poly.pdbx_strand_id
1 'polypeptide(L)'
;MDYKKMDTKSLNQLLINRIGELQQQGLADDYFRHCHSLKEDNGPFFFAELIHVFLADAYKVVKEIAKAIDQSHVDYNQMYVHCIKLKGSAACIGACRLRNACTYLRQAIDDKSRDQCCLALNDIKQEYNYLQSPLDSIFKISTTPTKEGFLMDLTPSTTEKLATLVDNQAKLSPESFEKLQAND
;
A
#
# COMPACT_ATOMS: atom_id res chain seq x y z
N MET A 1 8.03 -17.57 15.36
CA MET A 1 8.80 -16.75 16.32
C MET A 1 7.82 -16.12 17.29
N ASP A 2 8.18 -16.01 18.57
CA ASP A 2 7.31 -15.44 19.62
C ASP A 2 7.75 -14.00 19.92
N TYR A 3 7.20 -13.03 19.18
CA TYR A 3 7.59 -11.62 19.26
C TYR A 3 7.37 -11.00 20.65
N LYS A 4 6.43 -11.55 21.44
CA LYS A 4 6.07 -11.06 22.78
C LYS A 4 7.17 -11.24 23.81
N LYS A 5 8.17 -12.08 23.53
CA LYS A 5 9.33 -12.33 24.40
C LYS A 5 10.56 -11.48 24.05
N MET A 6 10.52 -10.75 22.93
CA MET A 6 11.64 -9.91 22.48
C MET A 6 11.54 -8.52 23.13
N ASP A 7 12.69 -7.94 23.46
CA ASP A 7 12.75 -6.56 23.92
C ASP A 7 12.56 -5.56 22.76
N THR A 8 12.24 -4.31 23.09
CA THR A 8 11.96 -3.23 22.13
C THR A 8 13.09 -3.01 21.12
N LYS A 9 14.36 -3.12 21.55
CA LYS A 9 15.53 -2.93 20.67
C LYS A 9 15.66 -4.08 19.68
N SER A 10 15.47 -5.31 20.14
CA SER A 10 15.48 -6.50 19.29
C SER A 10 14.34 -6.49 18.25
N LEU A 11 13.14 -6.04 18.62
CA LEU A 11 12.01 -5.88 17.70
C LEU A 11 12.28 -4.80 16.64
N ASN A 12 12.83 -3.66 17.04
CA ASN A 12 13.20 -2.59 16.10
C ASN A 12 14.30 -3.05 15.13
N GLN A 13 15.32 -3.76 15.62
CA GLN A 13 16.35 -4.32 14.74
C GLN A 13 15.78 -5.33 13.74
N LEU A 14 14.83 -6.17 14.18
CA LEU A 14 14.14 -7.10 13.30
C LEU A 14 13.34 -6.36 12.22
N LEU A 15 12.63 -5.27 12.56
CA LEU A 15 11.92 -4.42 11.61
C LEU A 15 12.87 -3.81 10.57
N ILE A 16 13.98 -3.23 11.01
CA ILE A 16 14.99 -2.63 10.11
C ILE A 16 15.56 -3.69 9.16
N ASN A 17 15.82 -4.91 9.66
CA ASN A 17 16.29 -6.01 8.83
C ASN A 17 15.24 -6.41 7.78
N ARG A 18 13.96 -6.53 8.16
CA ARG A 18 12.87 -6.82 7.20
C ARG A 18 12.74 -5.73 6.15
N ILE A 19 12.77 -4.46 6.53
CA ILE A 19 12.77 -3.34 5.58
C ILE A 19 13.94 -3.47 4.60
N GLY A 20 15.15 -3.76 5.10
CA GLY A 20 16.33 -3.98 4.27
C GLY A 20 16.17 -5.14 3.28
N GLU A 21 15.55 -6.24 3.69
CA GLU A 21 15.26 -7.39 2.81
C GLU A 21 14.31 -7.01 1.66
N LEU A 22 13.26 -6.22 1.92
CA LEU A 22 12.36 -5.74 0.86
C LEU A 22 13.11 -4.84 -0.14
N GLN A 23 14.00 -3.98 0.36
CA GLN A 23 14.81 -3.09 -0.48
C GLN A 23 15.78 -3.87 -1.36
N GLN A 24 16.46 -4.88 -0.81
CA GLN A 24 17.37 -5.75 -1.57
C GLN A 24 16.64 -6.55 -2.67
N GLN A 25 15.38 -6.94 -2.43
CA GLN A 25 14.53 -7.60 -3.42
C GLN A 25 13.91 -6.63 -4.44
N GLY A 26 14.15 -5.32 -4.29
CA GLY A 26 13.55 -4.28 -5.11
C GLY A 26 12.04 -4.16 -4.95
N LEU A 27 11.44 -4.71 -3.90
CA LEU A 27 10.01 -4.59 -3.61
C LEU A 27 9.66 -3.22 -3.04
N ALA A 28 10.60 -2.65 -2.29
CA ALA A 28 10.51 -1.34 -1.68
C ALA A 28 11.72 -0.47 -2.06
N ASP A 29 11.53 0.84 -2.19
CA ASP A 29 12.63 1.80 -2.34
C ASP A 29 13.01 2.46 -1.00
N ASP A 30 13.88 3.47 -1.04
CA ASP A 30 14.35 4.18 0.16
C ASP A 30 13.23 4.97 0.85
N TYR A 31 12.15 5.30 0.14
CA TYR A 31 11.02 6.00 0.72
C TYR A 31 10.27 5.13 1.74
N PHE A 32 10.21 3.81 1.53
CA PHE A 32 9.59 2.88 2.50
C PHE A 32 10.30 2.92 3.87
N ARG A 33 11.63 3.03 3.87
CA ARG A 33 12.42 3.23 5.10
C ARG A 33 12.15 4.60 5.73
N HIS A 34 12.00 5.63 4.91
CA HIS A 34 11.60 6.95 5.40
C HIS A 34 10.22 6.91 6.07
N CYS A 35 9.21 6.26 5.47
CA CYS A 35 7.90 6.05 6.07
C CYS A 35 7.96 5.39 7.46
N HIS A 36 8.87 4.42 7.65
CA HIS A 36 9.09 3.82 8.97
C HIS A 36 9.65 4.82 10.00
N SER A 37 10.53 5.73 9.59
CA SER A 37 11.10 6.76 10.48
C SER A 37 10.09 7.81 10.94
N LEU A 38 9.01 8.04 10.17
CA LEU A 38 7.97 9.00 10.51
C LEU A 38 7.18 8.64 11.77
N LYS A 39 7.32 7.42 12.30
CA LYS A 39 6.73 7.02 13.59
C LYS A 39 7.23 7.87 14.77
N GLU A 40 8.43 8.43 14.66
CA GLU A 40 9.00 9.30 15.72
C GLU A 40 8.18 10.59 15.87
N ASP A 41 7.63 11.11 14.76
CA ASP A 41 6.82 12.32 14.73
C ASP A 41 5.31 12.06 14.82
N ASN A 42 4.86 10.88 14.35
CA ASN A 42 3.43 10.57 14.16
C ASN A 42 2.91 9.46 15.10
N GLY A 43 3.78 8.93 15.96
CA GLY A 43 3.45 7.88 16.92
C GLY A 43 3.83 6.46 16.46
N PRO A 44 3.96 5.52 17.41
CA PRO A 44 4.58 4.22 17.20
C PRO A 44 3.84 3.32 16.20
N PHE A 45 2.54 3.54 15.99
CA PHE A 45 1.69 2.74 15.10
C PHE A 45 1.54 3.31 13.69
N PHE A 46 2.02 4.54 13.43
CA PHE A 46 1.85 5.23 12.15
C PHE A 46 2.23 4.35 10.95
N PHE A 47 3.39 3.69 11.04
CA PHE A 47 3.87 2.86 9.94
C PHE A 47 3.01 1.60 9.72
N ALA A 48 2.49 1.01 10.79
CA ALA A 48 1.59 -0.13 10.71
C ALA A 48 0.25 0.27 10.08
N GLU A 49 -0.30 1.42 10.48
CA GLU A 49 -1.52 1.98 9.88
C GLU A 49 -1.34 2.27 8.40
N LEU A 50 -0.21 2.88 8.02
CA LEU A 50 0.11 3.16 6.62
C LEU A 50 0.15 1.88 5.76
N ILE A 51 0.82 0.83 6.25
CA ILE A 51 0.86 -0.48 5.58
C ILE A 51 -0.55 -1.07 5.43
N HIS A 52 -1.35 -1.02 6.50
CA HIS A 52 -2.70 -1.57 6.49
C HIS A 52 -3.60 -0.87 5.47
N VAL A 53 -3.61 0.47 5.49
CA VAL A 53 -4.38 1.28 4.54
C VAL A 53 -3.93 1.01 3.10
N PHE A 54 -2.63 0.99 2.85
CA PHE A 54 -2.08 0.70 1.53
C PHE A 54 -2.54 -0.67 0.99
N LEU A 55 -2.42 -1.74 1.77
CA LEU A 55 -2.81 -3.09 1.35
C LEU A 55 -4.30 -3.18 1.04
N ALA A 56 -5.15 -2.58 1.89
CA ALA A 56 -6.59 -2.56 1.68
C ALA A 56 -6.98 -1.79 0.41
N ASP A 57 -6.40 -0.61 0.21
CA ASP A 57 -6.68 0.22 -0.97
C ASP A 57 -6.17 -0.45 -2.26
N ALA A 58 -4.97 -1.03 -2.22
CA ALA A 58 -4.41 -1.74 -3.36
C ALA A 58 -5.28 -2.94 -3.75
N TYR A 59 -5.69 -3.76 -2.79
CA TYR A 59 -6.59 -4.89 -3.04
C TYR A 59 -7.90 -4.46 -3.70
N LYS A 60 -8.54 -3.40 -3.17
CA LYS A 60 -9.79 -2.86 -3.72
C LYS A 60 -9.59 -2.41 -5.17
N VAL A 61 -8.54 -1.64 -5.44
CA VAL A 61 -8.27 -1.11 -6.78
C VAL A 61 -7.97 -2.21 -7.78
N VAL A 62 -7.17 -3.22 -7.41
CA VAL A 62 -6.89 -4.39 -8.26
C VAL A 62 -8.18 -5.14 -8.63
N LYS A 63 -9.12 -5.27 -7.69
CA LYS A 63 -10.41 -5.90 -7.92
C LYS A 63 -11.29 -5.09 -8.89
N GLU A 64 -11.34 -3.77 -8.74
CA GLU A 64 -12.12 -2.91 -9.65
C GLU A 64 -11.54 -2.91 -11.07
N ILE A 65 -10.21 -2.89 -11.23
CA ILE A 65 -9.56 -3.00 -12.55
C ILE A 65 -9.89 -4.36 -13.20
N ALA A 66 -9.80 -5.45 -12.43
CA ALA A 66 -10.17 -6.78 -12.93
C ALA A 66 -11.63 -6.82 -13.42
N LYS A 67 -12.55 -6.29 -12.62
CA LYS A 67 -13.96 -6.21 -12.97
C LYS A 67 -14.20 -5.37 -14.22
N ALA A 68 -13.49 -4.24 -14.40
CA ALA A 68 -13.62 -3.39 -15.58
C ALA A 68 -13.12 -4.09 -16.86
N ILE A 69 -12.01 -4.83 -16.77
CA ILE A 69 -11.46 -5.61 -17.89
C ILE A 69 -12.38 -6.76 -18.29
N ASP A 70 -13.09 -7.40 -17.35
CA ASP A 70 -13.96 -8.55 -17.63
C ASP A 70 -15.28 -8.17 -18.34
N GLN A 71 -15.63 -6.88 -18.42
CA GLN A 71 -16.85 -6.41 -19.09
C GLN A 71 -16.79 -6.64 -20.61
N SER A 72 -17.96 -6.72 -21.27
CA SER A 72 -18.04 -6.85 -22.73
C SER A 72 -17.45 -5.64 -23.44
N HIS A 73 -17.72 -4.44 -22.92
CA HIS A 73 -17.09 -3.19 -23.33
C HIS A 73 -16.25 -2.65 -22.17
N VAL A 74 -14.95 -2.51 -22.40
CA VAL A 74 -14.01 -2.05 -21.37
C VAL A 74 -14.11 -0.53 -21.23
N ASP A 75 -14.34 -0.05 -20.00
CA ASP A 75 -14.27 1.38 -19.68
C ASP A 75 -12.83 1.77 -19.30
N TYR A 76 -12.07 2.17 -20.31
CA TYR A 76 -10.68 2.61 -20.14
C TYR A 76 -10.54 3.87 -19.28
N ASN A 77 -11.54 4.75 -19.24
CA ASN A 77 -11.50 5.96 -18.41
C ASN A 77 -11.64 5.59 -16.92
N GLN A 78 -12.53 4.66 -16.60
CA GLN A 78 -12.63 4.15 -15.24
C GLN A 78 -11.33 3.44 -14.81
N MET A 79 -10.77 2.60 -15.68
CA MET A 79 -9.50 1.93 -15.41
C MET A 79 -8.35 2.90 -15.20
N TYR A 80 -8.30 4.00 -15.96
CA TYR A 80 -7.31 5.06 -15.83
C TYR A 80 -7.32 5.65 -14.41
N VAL A 81 -8.51 6.00 -13.90
CA VAL A 81 -8.67 6.60 -12.56
C VAL A 81 -8.14 5.64 -11.49
N HIS A 82 -8.51 4.36 -11.60
CA HIS A 82 -8.02 3.31 -10.71
C HIS A 82 -6.50 3.13 -10.80
N CYS A 83 -5.95 3.10 -12.01
CA CYS A 83 -4.52 2.97 -12.26
C CYS A 83 -3.72 4.12 -11.63
N ILE A 84 -4.18 5.36 -11.77
CA ILE A 84 -3.55 6.54 -11.15
C ILE A 84 -3.61 6.45 -9.62
N LYS A 85 -4.76 6.07 -9.04
CA LYS A 85 -4.89 5.89 -7.59
C LYS A 85 -3.90 4.85 -7.06
N LEU A 86 -3.79 3.69 -7.71
CA LEU A 86 -2.88 2.63 -7.28
C LEU A 86 -1.41 3.06 -7.42
N LYS A 87 -1.05 3.68 -8.55
CA LYS A 87 0.31 4.19 -8.78
C LYS A 87 0.71 5.20 -7.70
N GLY A 88 -0.17 6.14 -7.38
CA GLY A 88 0.04 7.16 -6.34
C GLY A 88 0.20 6.52 -4.97
N SER A 89 -0.71 5.62 -4.58
CA SER A 89 -0.64 4.89 -3.31
C SER A 89 0.66 4.08 -3.17
N ALA A 90 1.07 3.37 -4.23
CA ALA A 90 2.33 2.64 -4.27
C ALA A 90 3.55 3.56 -4.15
N ALA A 91 3.52 4.73 -4.79
CA ALA A 91 4.58 5.74 -4.63
C ALA A 91 4.64 6.30 -3.20
N CYS A 92 3.49 6.61 -2.60
CA CYS A 92 3.39 7.18 -1.24
C CYS A 92 3.86 6.24 -0.12
N ILE A 93 4.02 4.94 -0.38
CA ILE A 93 4.62 4.01 0.58
C ILE A 93 6.01 3.55 0.14
N GLY A 94 6.43 3.80 -1.11
CA GLY A 94 7.69 3.32 -1.65
C GLY A 94 7.64 1.89 -2.22
N ALA A 95 6.46 1.38 -2.57
CA ALA A 95 6.26 0.08 -3.24
C ALA A 95 6.63 0.17 -4.74
N CYS A 96 7.92 0.24 -5.04
CA CYS A 96 8.45 0.67 -6.33
C CYS A 96 8.12 -0.27 -7.50
N ARG A 97 8.15 -1.60 -7.31
CA ARG A 97 7.77 -2.54 -8.38
C ARG A 97 6.28 -2.45 -8.73
N LEU A 98 5.40 -2.35 -7.74
CA LEU A 98 3.97 -2.17 -7.96
C LEU A 98 3.67 -0.85 -8.67
N ARG A 99 4.34 0.24 -8.26
CA ARG A 99 4.28 1.55 -8.94
C ARG A 99 4.68 1.45 -10.41
N ASN A 100 5.75 0.71 -10.71
CA ASN A 100 6.23 0.52 -12.08
C ASN A 100 5.24 -0.34 -12.90
N ALA A 101 4.68 -1.40 -12.33
CA ALA A 101 3.62 -2.21 -12.96
C ALA A 101 2.40 -1.36 -13.35
N CYS A 102 2.01 -0.39 -12.51
CA CYS A 102 0.95 0.56 -12.85
C CYS A 102 1.30 1.46 -14.05
N THR A 103 2.58 1.72 -14.32
CA THR A 103 2.98 2.51 -15.49
C THR A 103 2.75 1.72 -16.79
N TYR A 104 2.97 0.40 -16.78
CA TYR A 104 2.62 -0.47 -17.91
C TYR A 104 1.11 -0.58 -18.13
N LEU A 105 0.33 -0.71 -17.05
CA LEU A 105 -1.13 -0.70 -17.15
C LEU A 105 -1.63 0.62 -17.76
N ARG A 106 -1.05 1.74 -17.35
CA ARG A 106 -1.40 3.05 -17.92
C ARG A 106 -1.17 3.09 -19.43
N GLN A 107 -0.02 2.63 -19.91
CA GLN A 107 0.25 2.57 -21.35
C GLN A 107 -0.79 1.71 -22.08
N ALA A 108 -1.10 0.52 -21.54
CA ALA A 108 -2.10 -0.37 -22.13
C ALA A 108 -3.52 0.23 -22.16
N ILE A 109 -3.87 1.05 -21.16
CA ILE A 109 -5.12 1.81 -21.11
C ILE A 109 -5.15 2.88 -22.20
N ASP A 110 -4.06 3.64 -22.34
CA ASP A 110 -3.94 4.72 -23.34
C ASP A 110 -4.02 4.15 -24.77
N ASP A 111 -3.41 2.97 -24.99
CA ASP A 111 -3.48 2.21 -26.26
C ASP A 111 -4.83 1.49 -26.47
N LYS A 112 -5.73 1.55 -25.48
CA LYS A 112 -7.04 0.86 -25.46
C LYS A 112 -6.92 -0.64 -25.80
N SER A 113 -5.88 -1.28 -25.30
CA SER A 113 -5.58 -2.68 -25.58
C SER A 113 -6.03 -3.56 -24.41
N ARG A 114 -7.13 -4.30 -24.61
CA ARG A 114 -7.65 -5.23 -23.59
C ARG A 114 -6.61 -6.29 -23.20
N ASP A 115 -5.95 -6.89 -24.18
CA ASP A 115 -4.98 -7.96 -23.94
C ASP A 115 -3.77 -7.46 -23.15
N GLN A 116 -3.24 -6.28 -23.49
CA GLN A 116 -2.14 -5.68 -22.71
C GLN A 116 -2.60 -5.25 -21.32
N CYS A 117 -3.84 -4.79 -21.16
CA CYS A 117 -4.40 -4.50 -19.84
C CYS A 117 -4.50 -5.77 -18.97
N CYS A 118 -4.90 -6.91 -19.56
CA CYS A 118 -4.93 -8.19 -18.88
C CYS A 118 -3.53 -8.62 -18.40
N LEU A 119 -2.51 -8.48 -19.25
CA LEU A 119 -1.12 -8.78 -18.91
C LEU A 119 -0.63 -7.87 -17.78
N ALA A 120 -0.81 -6.56 -17.91
CA ALA A 120 -0.40 -5.60 -16.90
C ALA A 120 -1.13 -5.80 -15.56
N LEU A 121 -2.41 -6.20 -15.58
CA LEU A 121 -3.15 -6.55 -14.37
C LEU A 121 -2.57 -7.81 -13.69
N ASN A 122 -2.13 -8.80 -14.45
CA ASN A 122 -1.48 -9.98 -13.88
C ASN A 122 -0.15 -9.62 -13.22
N ASP A 123 0.64 -8.75 -13.84
CA ASP A 123 1.87 -8.23 -13.25
C ASP A 123 1.58 -7.48 -11.96
N ILE A 124 0.59 -6.57 -11.96
CA ILE A 124 0.15 -5.85 -10.75
C ILE A 124 -0.27 -6.83 -9.63
N LYS A 125 -1.06 -7.87 -9.95
CA LYS A 125 -1.47 -8.89 -8.97
C LYS A 125 -0.25 -9.63 -8.40
N GLN A 126 0.71 -9.98 -9.25
CA GLN A 126 1.93 -10.65 -8.84
C GLN A 126 2.77 -9.77 -7.92
N GLU A 127 2.97 -8.50 -8.29
CA GLU A 127 3.71 -7.53 -7.47
C GLU A 127 3.03 -7.26 -6.12
N TYR A 128 1.70 -7.12 -6.12
CA TYR A 128 0.93 -7.01 -4.89
C TYR A 128 1.10 -8.25 -3.99
N ASN A 129 1.02 -9.46 -4.55
CA ASN A 129 1.20 -10.70 -3.79
C ASN A 129 2.61 -10.82 -3.20
N TYR A 130 3.65 -10.36 -3.90
CA TYR A 130 5.01 -10.31 -3.35
C TYR A 130 5.14 -9.36 -2.16
N LEU A 131 4.32 -8.31 -2.10
CA LEU A 131 4.30 -7.36 -0.98
C LEU A 131 3.49 -7.86 0.23
N GLN A 132 2.42 -8.64 0.02
CA GLN A 132 1.51 -9.02 1.11
C GLN A 132 2.22 -9.69 2.30
N SER A 133 2.91 -10.81 2.05
CA SER A 133 3.53 -11.59 3.13
C SER A 133 4.61 -10.82 3.91
N PRO A 134 5.55 -10.11 3.24
CA PRO A 134 6.52 -9.27 3.95
C PRO A 134 5.88 -8.11 4.72
N LEU A 135 4.88 -7.43 4.15
CA LEU A 135 4.20 -6.32 4.81
C LEU A 135 3.35 -6.78 6.00
N ASP A 136 2.68 -7.93 5.91
CA ASP A 136 1.99 -8.56 7.05
C ASP A 136 2.94 -8.91 8.19
N SER A 137 4.15 -9.37 7.85
CA SER A 137 5.20 -9.65 8.83
C SER A 137 5.64 -8.37 9.55
N ILE A 138 5.91 -7.30 8.79
CA ILE A 138 6.27 -5.98 9.33
C ILE A 138 5.14 -5.42 10.20
N PHE A 139 3.89 -5.53 9.76
CA PHE A 139 2.71 -5.09 10.52
C PHE A 139 2.63 -5.81 11.88
N LYS A 140 2.78 -7.14 11.89
CA LYS A 140 2.76 -7.94 13.14
C LYS A 140 3.87 -7.53 14.11
N ILE A 141 5.09 -7.28 13.61
CA ILE A 141 6.19 -6.85 14.46
C ILE A 141 5.94 -5.43 14.99
N SER A 142 5.47 -4.52 14.14
CA SER A 142 5.18 -3.11 14.49
C SER A 142 4.04 -2.95 15.48
N THR A 143 3.11 -3.91 15.53
CA THR A 143 1.96 -3.92 16.46
C THR A 143 2.19 -4.80 17.68
N THR A 144 3.36 -5.44 17.80
CA THR A 144 3.67 -6.28 18.97
C THR A 144 3.74 -5.41 20.22
N PRO A 145 2.94 -5.70 21.27
CA PRO A 145 2.96 -4.92 22.51
C PRO A 145 4.32 -5.08 23.19
N THR A 146 5.00 -3.97 23.45
CA THR A 146 6.20 -3.92 24.30
C THR A 146 5.82 -3.37 25.67
N LYS A 147 6.62 -3.65 26.71
CA LYS A 147 6.35 -3.19 28.08
C LYS A 147 6.30 -1.65 28.22
N GLU A 148 6.73 -0.91 27.20
CA GLU A 148 6.75 0.56 27.14
C GLU A 148 5.70 1.13 26.16
N GLY A 149 5.03 0.28 25.37
CA GLY A 149 4.06 0.68 24.35
C GLY A 149 2.65 0.23 24.74
N PHE A 150 1.82 1.21 25.06
CA PHE A 150 0.38 1.09 25.31
C PHE A 150 -0.28 0.12 24.31
N LEU A 151 -1.22 -0.69 24.79
CA LEU A 151 -2.04 -1.59 23.97
C LEU A 151 -2.60 -0.81 22.77
N MET A 152 -2.31 -1.26 21.55
CA MET A 152 -3.19 -0.98 20.43
C MET A 152 -4.50 -1.68 20.80
N ASP A 153 -5.42 -0.94 21.40
CA ASP A 153 -6.73 -1.47 21.73
C ASP A 153 -7.45 -1.70 20.40
N LEU A 154 -7.30 -2.91 19.86
CA LEU A 154 -8.06 -3.42 18.72
C LEU A 154 -9.51 -3.68 19.17
N THR A 155 -10.12 -2.70 19.87
CA THR A 155 -11.55 -2.75 20.14
C THR A 155 -12.29 -2.74 18.81
N PRO A 156 -13.47 -3.37 18.74
CA PRO A 156 -14.36 -3.25 17.59
C PRO A 156 -14.58 -1.78 17.17
N SER A 157 -14.54 -0.83 18.12
CA SER A 157 -14.67 0.61 17.87
C SER A 157 -13.51 1.20 17.06
N THR A 158 -12.27 0.73 17.20
CA THR A 158 -11.14 1.20 16.40
C THR A 158 -11.27 0.70 14.96
N THR A 159 -11.72 -0.54 14.77
CA THR A 159 -12.01 -1.12 13.45
C THR A 159 -13.19 -0.42 12.76
N GLU A 160 -14.21 0.00 13.53
CA GLU A 160 -15.36 0.78 13.04
C GLU A 160 -14.99 2.24 12.73
N LYS A 161 -14.09 2.85 13.53
CA LYS A 161 -13.48 4.15 13.24
C LYS A 161 -12.61 4.11 11.98
N LEU A 162 -11.91 3.01 11.74
CA LEU A 162 -11.15 2.78 10.52
C LEU A 162 -12.07 2.56 9.31
N ALA A 163 -13.17 1.80 9.47
CA ALA A 163 -14.19 1.67 8.43
C ALA A 163 -14.85 3.01 8.06
N THR A 164 -15.14 3.85 9.05
CA THR A 164 -15.71 5.19 8.84
C THR A 164 -14.69 6.22 8.32
N LEU A 165 -13.39 6.08 8.61
CA LEU A 165 -12.33 6.88 7.98
C LEU A 165 -12.17 6.54 6.49
N VAL A 166 -12.29 5.26 6.13
CA VAL A 166 -12.32 4.79 4.73
C VAL A 166 -13.54 5.34 3.98
N ASP A 167 -14.70 5.43 4.63
CA ASP A 167 -15.91 6.03 4.04
C ASP A 167 -15.84 7.58 3.94
N ASN A 168 -15.12 8.24 4.86
CA ASN A 168 -14.98 9.70 4.85
C ASN A 168 -13.89 10.20 3.89
N GLN A 169 -12.86 9.41 3.56
CA GLN A 169 -11.87 9.76 2.52
C GLN A 169 -12.41 9.64 1.08
N ALA A 170 -13.58 9.03 0.89
CA ALA A 170 -14.31 9.06 -0.39
C ALA A 170 -14.88 10.46 -0.75
N LYS A 171 -14.67 11.49 0.09
CA LYS A 171 -15.14 12.87 -0.12
C LYS A 171 -14.05 13.88 -0.52
N LEU A 172 -12.80 13.47 -0.69
CA LEU A 172 -11.76 14.38 -1.19
C LEU A 172 -11.91 14.53 -2.71
N SER A 173 -12.26 15.74 -3.15
CA SER A 173 -12.48 16.09 -4.55
C SER A 173 -11.21 15.90 -5.40
N PRO A 174 -11.35 15.54 -6.69
CA PRO A 174 -10.23 15.33 -7.62
C PRO A 174 -9.25 16.52 -7.74
N GLU A 175 -9.69 17.73 -7.44
CA GLU A 175 -8.95 18.99 -7.68
C GLU A 175 -7.70 19.17 -6.78
N SER A 176 -7.62 18.48 -5.64
CA SER A 176 -6.45 18.60 -4.74
C SER A 176 -5.24 17.80 -5.20
N PHE A 177 -5.43 16.80 -6.07
CA PHE A 177 -4.35 15.92 -6.55
C PHE A 177 -3.64 16.47 -7.80
N GLU A 178 -4.31 17.24 -8.66
CA GLU A 178 -3.68 17.82 -9.87
C GLU A 178 -2.59 18.85 -9.54
N LYS A 179 -2.67 19.53 -8.38
CA LYS A 179 -1.65 20.51 -7.96
C LYS A 179 -0.33 19.89 -7.50
N LEU A 180 -0.31 18.59 -7.21
CA LEU A 180 0.90 17.87 -6.76
C LEU A 180 1.67 17.20 -7.91
N GLN A 181 1.10 17.14 -9.12
CA GLN A 181 1.72 16.52 -10.31
C GLN A 181 2.22 17.55 -11.34
N ALA A 182 2.07 18.85 -11.07
CA ALA A 182 2.47 19.93 -11.98
C ALA A 182 3.90 20.47 -11.75
N ASN A 183 4.64 19.92 -10.80
CA ASN A 183 6.03 20.28 -10.52
C ASN A 183 6.92 19.03 -10.62
N ASP A 184 7.12 18.54 -11.84
CA ASP A 184 8.30 17.78 -12.28
C ASP A 184 8.42 17.89 -13.81
#